data_AF-A0A6N3DZ28-F1
#
_entry.id   AF-A0A6N3DZ28-F1
#
_cell.length_a   1.000
_cell.length_b   1.000
_cell.length_c   1.000
_cell.angle_alpha   90.00
_cell.angle_beta   90.00
_cell.angle_gamma   90.00
#
_symmetry.space_group_name_H-M   'P 1'
#
loop_
_entity.id
_entity.type
_entity.pdbx_description
1 polymer ?
#
loop_
_entity_poly.entity_id
_entity_poly.type
_entity_poly.pdbx_seq_one_letter_code
_entity_poly.pdbx_strand_id
1 'polypeptide(L)'
;MKRVLMAALCLSCVTLGSHAIDINIPGADPTVAKDAYQNYRKTGNEVQKTENIIANQIRDEYNNNGSKKWTLDELLYFTKELYHSTKQSSSVFILKDNGANIKFTIPESSQFGKTIKGDPLTTDVQKGNFRLIEGNIHYTVRKSGESQVKENSFSYPTVRNATWEIGQIKSGALEGAINFGVKADPSLSYHISYDLIKKKELELLKTHDQEYVYKELMSPLVNYVLPSIEPANQILSKTKPITINGFTFQTLKSSDLVHHGPDNDAIYIYDGKKYREGIMVRELKPEELTNRHQINYKLIRFFIMHKPYSDFKPIQYATVWNDATPAIYMEVERSQSRMYIQSLYDDKYLYTHFIMADLDYKTPAKDLRDIVQYVDNANDKDKYAKSQAGMGAMPKGIYENSSVK
;
A
#
# COMPACT_ATOMS: atom_id res chain seq x y z
N MET A 1 16.96 60.59 15.32
CA MET A 1 17.50 59.22 15.36
C MET A 1 16.43 58.25 14.87
N LYS A 2 16.79 57.41 13.90
CA LYS A 2 16.20 56.11 13.52
C LYS A 2 14.79 56.05 12.88
N ARG A 3 14.86 56.08 11.53
CA ARG A 3 14.10 55.30 10.51
C ARG A 3 13.03 54.33 11.02
N VAL A 4 11.80 54.45 10.51
CA VAL A 4 10.85 53.34 10.38
C VAL A 4 10.59 53.15 8.89
N LEU A 5 11.15 52.07 8.34
CA LEU A 5 10.92 51.63 6.97
C LEU A 5 9.50 51.06 6.84
N MET A 6 8.81 51.42 5.77
CA MET A 6 7.73 50.61 5.19
C MET A 6 8.30 49.22 4.85
N ALA A 7 7.81 48.18 5.53
CA ALA A 7 8.00 46.81 5.08
C ALA A 7 6.84 46.48 4.12
N ALA A 8 7.14 46.49 2.82
CA ALA A 8 6.29 45.86 1.83
C ALA A 8 6.24 44.36 2.13
N LEU A 9 5.04 43.83 2.40
CA LEU A 9 4.81 42.39 2.39
C LEU A 9 4.96 41.90 0.94
N CYS A 10 6.13 41.35 0.61
CA CYS A 10 6.26 40.47 -0.53
C CYS A 10 5.60 39.12 -0.20
N LEU A 11 4.28 39.06 -0.36
CA LEU A 11 3.54 37.81 -0.56
C LEU A 11 3.91 37.26 -1.94
N SER A 12 5.07 36.63 -2.07
CA SER A 12 5.34 35.74 -3.20
C SER A 12 4.81 34.36 -2.85
N CYS A 13 3.49 34.21 -2.87
CA CYS A 13 2.87 32.91 -3.09
C CYS A 13 3.15 32.52 -4.54
N VAL A 14 4.33 31.95 -4.81
CA VAL A 14 4.50 31.14 -6.02
C VAL A 14 3.88 29.78 -5.68
N THR A 15 2.56 29.69 -5.83
CA THR A 15 1.90 28.38 -5.97
C THR A 15 2.33 27.82 -7.32
N LEU A 16 3.52 27.22 -7.39
CA LEU A 16 3.85 26.30 -8.46
C LEU A 16 2.91 25.11 -8.25
N GLY A 17 1.85 25.02 -9.04
CA GLY A 17 0.96 23.85 -9.05
C GLY A 17 1.81 22.60 -9.25
N SER A 18 1.89 21.75 -8.22
CA SER A 18 2.64 20.50 -8.26
C SER A 18 1.77 19.40 -8.86
N HIS A 19 1.44 19.59 -10.13
CA HIS A 19 0.71 18.65 -10.96
C HIS A 19 1.55 17.38 -11.19
N ALA A 20 0.91 16.21 -11.15
CA ALA A 20 1.55 14.95 -11.50
C ALA A 20 1.75 14.93 -13.02
N ILE A 21 3.00 15.07 -13.44
CA ILE A 21 3.50 14.52 -14.70
C ILE A 21 2.94 15.22 -15.96
N ASP A 22 3.68 16.24 -16.43
CA ASP A 22 3.61 16.72 -17.81
C ASP A 22 4.53 15.84 -18.69
N ILE A 23 4.13 14.58 -18.91
CA ILE A 23 4.82 13.67 -19.83
C ILE A 23 3.78 13.15 -20.82
N ASN A 24 4.14 13.17 -22.10
CA ASN A 24 3.32 12.64 -23.19
C ASN A 24 3.26 11.10 -23.16
N ILE A 25 2.54 10.55 -22.18
CA ILE A 25 2.18 9.12 -22.04
C ILE A 25 0.65 9.06 -21.97
N PRO A 26 -0.01 8.09 -22.64
CA PRO A 26 -1.45 7.87 -22.44
C PRO A 26 -1.79 7.77 -20.95
N GLY A 27 -2.89 8.38 -20.55
CA GLY A 27 -3.37 8.33 -19.16
C GLY A 27 -2.64 9.26 -18.17
N ALA A 28 -1.58 9.97 -18.58
CA ALA A 28 -0.99 11.03 -17.76
C ALA A 28 -2.06 12.10 -17.46
N ASP A 29 -2.25 12.42 -16.18
CA ASP A 29 -3.26 13.39 -15.74
C ASP A 29 -2.62 14.45 -14.84
N PRO A 30 -2.37 15.67 -15.36
CA PRO A 30 -1.78 16.74 -14.57
C PRO A 30 -2.68 17.16 -13.40
N THR A 31 -3.97 16.85 -13.40
CA THR A 31 -4.87 17.19 -12.28
C THR A 31 -4.63 16.31 -11.04
N VAL A 32 -3.99 15.15 -11.20
CA VAL A 32 -3.59 14.31 -10.08
C VAL A 32 -2.42 14.97 -9.34
N ALA A 33 -2.46 15.01 -8.01
CA ALA A 33 -1.36 15.56 -7.21
C ALA A 33 -0.11 14.67 -7.31
N LYS A 34 1.09 15.25 -7.38
CA LYS A 34 2.36 14.50 -7.47
C LYS A 34 2.55 13.48 -6.34
N ASP A 35 1.99 13.74 -5.17
CA ASP A 35 2.05 12.91 -3.97
C ASP A 35 0.76 12.11 -3.71
N ALA A 36 -0.16 12.03 -4.67
CA ALA A 36 -1.41 11.27 -4.54
C ALA A 36 -1.19 9.80 -4.15
N TYR A 37 -0.08 9.20 -4.60
CA TYR A 37 0.33 7.85 -4.21
C TYR A 37 0.58 7.67 -2.71
N GLN A 38 0.75 8.75 -1.94
CA GLN A 38 0.92 8.70 -0.49
C GLN A 38 -0.40 8.65 0.26
N ASN A 39 -1.55 8.83 -0.40
CA ASN A 39 -2.86 8.69 0.21
C ASN A 39 -3.44 7.30 -0.11
N TYR A 40 -3.50 6.43 0.89
CA TYR A 40 -4.04 5.08 0.69
C TYR A 40 -5.55 4.96 0.92
N ARG A 41 -6.26 6.09 0.98
CA ARG A 41 -7.72 6.13 1.09
C ARG A 41 -8.33 6.83 -0.11
N LYS A 42 -9.08 6.08 -0.92
CA LYS A 42 -9.84 6.64 -2.04
C LYS A 42 -11.14 7.28 -1.57
N THR A 43 -11.48 8.46 -2.10
CA THR A 43 -12.71 9.19 -1.71
C THR A 43 -13.47 9.78 -2.91
N GLY A 44 -13.27 9.21 -4.11
CA GLY A 44 -13.91 9.70 -5.34
C GLY A 44 -15.44 9.51 -5.36
N ASN A 45 -16.10 10.11 -6.36
CA ASN A 45 -17.56 10.16 -6.45
C ASN A 45 -18.22 8.76 -6.42
N GLU A 46 -17.67 7.78 -7.13
CA GLU A 46 -18.19 6.40 -7.14
C GLU A 46 -18.06 5.71 -5.78
N VAL A 47 -17.00 6.02 -5.03
CA VAL A 47 -16.82 5.54 -3.66
C VAL A 47 -17.91 6.11 -2.77
N GLN A 48 -18.16 7.43 -2.84
CA GLN A 48 -19.20 8.10 -2.05
C GLN A 48 -20.61 7.59 -2.35
N LYS A 49 -20.92 7.32 -3.63
CA LYS A 49 -22.20 6.70 -4.02
C LYS A 49 -22.37 5.34 -3.34
N THR A 50 -21.33 4.51 -3.37
CA THR A 50 -21.36 3.18 -2.74
C THR A 50 -21.47 3.29 -1.22
N GLU A 51 -20.77 4.21 -0.59
CA GLU A 51 -20.89 4.49 0.86
C GLU A 51 -22.32 4.87 1.25
N ASN A 52 -23.01 5.69 0.45
CA ASN A 52 -24.39 6.08 0.70
C ASN A 52 -25.35 4.88 0.59
N ILE A 53 -25.13 4.00 -0.39
CA ILE A 53 -25.91 2.76 -0.54
C ILE A 53 -25.72 1.88 0.71
N ILE A 54 -24.47 1.64 1.12
CA ILE A 54 -24.14 0.87 2.33
C ILE A 54 -24.80 1.52 3.56
N ALA A 55 -24.71 2.84 3.70
CA ALA A 55 -25.28 3.55 4.84
C ALA A 55 -26.81 3.40 4.93
N ASN A 56 -27.51 3.45 3.80
CA ASN A 56 -28.96 3.24 3.77
C ASN A 56 -29.32 1.81 4.16
N GLN A 57 -28.61 0.80 3.64
CA GLN A 57 -28.82 -0.60 4.00
C GLN A 57 -28.65 -0.83 5.52
N ILE A 58 -27.60 -0.27 6.11
CA ILE A 58 -27.36 -0.38 7.56
C ILE A 58 -28.44 0.32 8.40
N ARG A 59 -28.97 1.46 7.95
CA ARG A 59 -30.09 2.14 8.63
C ARG A 59 -31.36 1.31 8.60
N ASP A 60 -31.67 0.70 7.46
CA ASP A 60 -32.85 -0.15 7.29
C ASP A 60 -32.74 -1.40 8.18
N GLU A 61 -31.57 -2.06 8.20
CA GLU A 61 -31.29 -3.20 9.08
C GLU A 61 -31.41 -2.83 10.57
N TYR A 62 -30.86 -1.67 10.97
CA TYR A 62 -30.91 -1.21 12.35
C TYR A 62 -32.34 -0.90 12.83
N ASN A 63 -33.19 -0.37 11.95
CA ASN A 63 -34.59 -0.06 12.28
C ASN A 63 -35.46 -1.33 12.36
N ASN A 64 -35.15 -2.37 11.59
CA ASN A 64 -35.90 -3.63 11.53
C ASN A 64 -35.44 -4.68 12.57
N ASN A 65 -35.29 -4.28 13.84
CA ASN A 65 -34.83 -5.14 14.95
C ASN A 65 -33.41 -5.73 14.80
N GLY A 66 -32.51 -5.05 14.08
CA GLY A 66 -31.08 -5.37 14.09
C GLY A 66 -30.46 -5.30 15.50
N SER A 67 -29.32 -5.97 15.68
CA SER A 67 -28.58 -6.01 16.95
C SER A 67 -28.31 -4.61 17.50
N LYS A 68 -28.74 -4.36 18.75
CA LYS A 68 -28.51 -3.08 19.46
C LYS A 68 -27.21 -3.07 20.27
N LYS A 69 -26.29 -4.01 20.00
CA LYS A 69 -24.97 -4.07 20.64
C LYS A 69 -24.13 -2.83 20.36
N TRP A 70 -24.30 -2.24 19.18
CA TRP A 70 -23.59 -1.05 18.71
C TRP A 70 -24.60 0.04 18.37
N THR A 71 -24.19 1.29 18.53
CA THR A 71 -24.96 2.43 18.03
C THR A 71 -25.01 2.44 16.51
N LEU A 72 -25.99 3.13 15.92
CA LEU A 72 -26.07 3.28 14.47
C LEU A 72 -24.79 3.92 13.88
N ASP A 73 -24.25 4.93 14.54
CA ASP A 73 -23.03 5.64 14.08
C ASP A 73 -21.81 4.71 14.08
N GLU A 74 -21.67 3.87 15.09
CA GLU A 74 -20.62 2.85 15.15
C GLU A 74 -20.77 1.82 14.03
N LEU A 75 -21.99 1.33 13.76
CA LEU A 75 -22.25 0.37 12.68
C LEU A 75 -21.95 0.96 11.30
N LEU A 76 -22.37 2.22 11.07
CA LEU A 76 -22.05 2.96 9.85
C LEU A 76 -20.55 3.11 9.68
N TYR A 77 -19.84 3.49 10.74
CA TYR A 77 -18.39 3.61 10.75
C TYR A 77 -17.71 2.27 10.45
N PHE A 78 -18.06 1.19 11.16
CA PHE A 78 -17.42 -0.12 10.99
C PHE A 78 -17.60 -0.68 9.59
N THR A 79 -18.81 -0.58 9.04
CA THR A 79 -19.13 -1.11 7.72
C THR A 79 -18.44 -0.29 6.62
N LYS A 80 -18.39 1.03 6.77
CA LYS A 80 -17.67 1.91 5.85
C LYS A 80 -16.17 1.60 5.88
N GLU A 81 -15.55 1.49 7.04
CA GLU A 81 -14.12 1.19 7.14
C GLU A 81 -13.77 -0.23 6.64
N LEU A 82 -14.68 -1.19 6.81
CA LEU A 82 -14.54 -2.50 6.20
C LEU A 82 -14.68 -2.47 4.67
N TYR A 83 -15.51 -1.60 4.11
CA TYR A 83 -15.54 -1.38 2.65
C TYR A 83 -14.24 -0.74 2.15
N HIS A 84 -13.72 0.26 2.88
CA HIS A 84 -12.47 0.94 2.52
C HIS A 84 -11.28 0.01 2.52
N SER A 85 -11.10 -0.76 3.59
CA SER A 85 -9.98 -1.70 3.70
C SER A 85 -9.92 -2.73 2.57
N THR A 86 -11.07 -3.21 2.09
CA THR A 86 -11.09 -4.36 1.17
C THR A 86 -11.24 -3.96 -0.29
N LYS A 87 -11.94 -2.85 -0.57
CA LYS A 87 -12.25 -2.40 -1.94
C LYS A 87 -11.53 -1.12 -2.34
N GLN A 88 -11.18 -0.26 -1.37
CA GLN A 88 -10.69 1.09 -1.63
C GLN A 88 -9.30 1.37 -1.03
N SER A 89 -8.56 0.31 -0.69
CA SER A 89 -7.19 0.37 -0.20
C SER A 89 -6.18 0.41 -1.35
N SER A 90 -4.92 0.68 -1.01
CA SER A 90 -3.78 0.65 -1.94
C SER A 90 -2.97 -0.64 -1.81
N SER A 91 -2.04 -0.84 -2.75
CA SER A 91 -1.01 -1.87 -2.62
C SER A 91 0.37 -1.22 -2.79
N VAL A 92 1.26 -1.51 -1.85
CA VAL A 92 2.65 -1.05 -1.84
C VAL A 92 3.54 -2.25 -2.09
N PHE A 93 4.49 -2.13 -3.00
CA PHE A 93 5.46 -3.16 -3.32
C PHE A 93 6.83 -2.66 -2.88
N ILE A 94 7.49 -3.42 -2.02
CA ILE A 94 8.86 -3.18 -1.55
C ILE A 94 9.66 -4.39 -2.00
N LEU A 95 10.43 -4.22 -3.08
CA LEU A 95 11.25 -5.27 -3.68
C LEU A 95 12.71 -5.01 -3.33
N LYS A 96 13.33 -5.98 -2.68
CA LYS A 96 14.66 -5.87 -2.08
C LYS A 96 15.49 -7.15 -2.21
N ASP A 97 14.81 -8.28 -2.45
CA ASP A 97 15.50 -9.54 -2.64
C ASP A 97 16.18 -9.65 -4.00
N ASN A 98 17.20 -10.50 -4.05
CA ASN A 98 17.96 -10.83 -5.26
C ASN A 98 18.59 -9.59 -5.95
N GLY A 99 18.87 -8.54 -5.16
CA GLY A 99 19.47 -7.29 -5.64
C GLY A 99 18.47 -6.23 -6.07
N ALA A 100 17.16 -6.50 -6.05
CA ALA A 100 16.14 -5.47 -6.23
C ALA A 100 16.31 -4.36 -5.18
N ASN A 101 15.92 -3.14 -5.51
CA ASN A 101 15.95 -2.02 -4.58
C ASN A 101 14.96 -0.95 -5.00
N ILE A 102 13.68 -1.31 -4.97
CA ILE A 102 12.60 -0.42 -5.40
C ILE A 102 11.39 -0.54 -4.49
N LYS A 103 10.78 0.60 -4.20
CA LYS A 103 9.44 0.72 -3.67
C LYS A 103 8.56 1.42 -4.69
N PHE A 104 7.32 0.96 -4.86
CA PHE A 104 6.29 1.64 -5.63
C PHE A 104 4.90 1.33 -5.07
N THR A 105 3.91 2.15 -5.43
CA THR A 105 2.52 2.07 -4.97
C THR A 105 1.57 2.08 -6.15
N ILE A 106 0.54 1.24 -6.09
CA ILE A 106 -0.64 1.33 -6.96
C ILE A 106 -1.87 1.61 -6.09
N PRO A 107 -2.80 2.49 -6.51
CA PRO A 107 -3.96 2.83 -5.72
C PRO A 107 -5.02 1.74 -5.91
N GLU A 108 -4.71 0.49 -5.62
CA GLU A 108 -5.67 -0.61 -5.73
C GLU A 108 -5.41 -1.70 -4.69
N SER A 109 -6.50 -2.27 -4.19
CA SER A 109 -6.47 -3.34 -3.22
C SER A 109 -6.07 -4.65 -3.89
N SER A 110 -4.95 -5.23 -3.45
CA SER A 110 -4.57 -6.57 -3.89
C SER A 110 -5.36 -7.65 -3.17
N GLN A 111 -5.88 -8.60 -3.94
CA GLN A 111 -6.55 -9.78 -3.42
C GLN A 111 -5.54 -10.89 -3.18
N PHE A 112 -4.82 -11.28 -4.23
CA PHE A 112 -3.87 -12.38 -4.17
C PHE A 112 -2.63 -12.03 -4.94
N GLY A 113 -1.49 -12.55 -4.50
CA GLY A 113 -0.21 -12.25 -5.09
C GLY A 113 0.73 -13.43 -5.01
N LYS A 114 1.60 -13.55 -6.00
CA LYS A 114 2.74 -14.45 -5.91
C LYS A 114 3.99 -13.77 -6.45
N THR A 115 5.09 -14.01 -5.76
CA THR A 115 6.42 -13.61 -6.18
C THR A 115 7.23 -14.87 -6.48
N ILE A 116 7.97 -14.86 -7.59
CA ILE A 116 8.74 -15.99 -8.10
C ILE A 116 10.18 -15.50 -8.31
N LYS A 117 11.17 -16.29 -7.88
CA LYS A 117 12.57 -16.00 -8.17
C LYS A 117 12.83 -16.16 -9.67
N GLY A 118 13.72 -15.33 -10.21
CA GLY A 118 14.19 -15.48 -11.57
C GLY A 118 14.94 -16.80 -11.77
N ASP A 119 14.96 -17.26 -13.01
CA ASP A 119 15.76 -18.42 -13.40
C ASP A 119 17.23 -17.98 -13.52
N PRO A 120 18.18 -18.61 -12.78
CA PRO A 120 19.61 -18.29 -12.86
C PRO A 120 20.21 -18.35 -14.27
N LEU A 121 19.57 -19.09 -15.19
CA LEU A 121 19.97 -19.23 -16.59
C LEU A 121 19.45 -18.10 -17.50
N THR A 122 18.65 -17.17 -16.95
CA THR A 122 18.07 -16.05 -17.68
C THR A 122 18.53 -14.70 -17.11
N THR A 123 18.13 -13.60 -17.75
CA THR A 123 18.36 -12.25 -17.23
C THR A 123 17.36 -11.86 -16.13
N ASP A 124 16.29 -12.63 -15.95
CA ASP A 124 15.25 -12.34 -14.98
C ASP A 124 15.76 -12.66 -13.57
N VAL A 125 15.52 -11.73 -12.65
CA VAL A 125 15.97 -11.77 -11.26
C VAL A 125 14.81 -12.14 -10.33
N GLN A 126 13.64 -11.57 -10.60
CA GLN A 126 12.42 -11.77 -9.81
C GLN A 126 11.20 -11.40 -10.65
N LYS A 127 10.07 -12.07 -10.42
CA LYS A 127 8.79 -11.77 -11.08
C LYS A 127 7.65 -11.79 -10.08
N GLY A 128 6.67 -10.95 -10.31
CA GLY A 128 5.47 -10.85 -9.49
C GLY A 128 4.21 -10.84 -10.32
N ASN A 129 3.15 -11.47 -9.82
CA ASN A 129 1.82 -11.44 -10.43
C ASN A 129 0.78 -11.26 -9.32
N PHE A 130 0.01 -10.18 -9.38
CA PHE A 130 -0.93 -9.80 -8.33
C PHE A 130 -2.29 -9.47 -8.93
N ARG A 131 -3.31 -10.14 -8.41
CA ARG A 131 -4.70 -9.85 -8.71
C ARG A 131 -5.18 -8.72 -7.82
N LEU A 132 -5.66 -7.65 -8.43
CA LEU A 132 -6.27 -6.50 -7.79
C LEU A 132 -7.81 -6.59 -7.90
N ILE A 133 -8.52 -5.61 -7.34
CA ILE A 133 -9.99 -5.57 -7.44
C ILE A 133 -10.44 -5.26 -8.87
N GLU A 134 -9.77 -4.32 -9.54
CA GLU A 134 -10.18 -3.82 -10.85
C GLU A 134 -9.27 -4.27 -12.00
N GLY A 135 -8.10 -4.83 -11.67
CA GLY A 135 -7.11 -5.27 -12.65
C GLY A 135 -6.12 -6.30 -12.10
N ASN A 136 -5.01 -6.45 -12.79
CA ASN A 136 -3.85 -7.20 -12.34
C ASN A 136 -2.61 -6.33 -12.51
N ILE A 137 -1.63 -6.51 -11.62
CA ILE A 137 -0.32 -5.89 -11.74
C ILE A 137 0.74 -6.97 -11.81
N HIS A 138 1.65 -6.82 -12.76
CA HIS A 138 2.78 -7.71 -12.95
C HIS A 138 4.07 -6.90 -12.86
N TYR A 139 5.11 -7.54 -12.35
CA TYR A 139 6.44 -6.98 -12.46
C TYR A 139 7.45 -8.05 -12.88
N THR A 140 8.48 -7.62 -13.59
CA THR A 140 9.69 -8.39 -13.85
C THR A 140 10.90 -7.52 -13.56
N VAL A 141 11.80 -8.02 -12.72
CA VAL A 141 13.11 -7.42 -12.43
C VAL A 141 14.13 -8.16 -13.27
N ARG A 142 15.00 -7.44 -13.98
CA ARG A 142 16.04 -8.00 -14.85
C ARG A 142 17.38 -7.35 -14.58
N LYS A 143 18.47 -8.10 -14.77
CA LYS A 143 19.81 -7.52 -14.85
C LYS A 143 19.83 -6.48 -15.98
N SER A 144 20.37 -5.29 -15.72
CA SER A 144 20.46 -4.26 -16.75
C SER A 144 21.33 -4.75 -17.91
N GLY A 145 20.78 -4.74 -19.12
CA GLY A 145 21.54 -4.82 -20.36
C GLY A 145 21.57 -3.46 -21.05
N GLU A 146 22.50 -3.26 -21.98
CA GLU A 146 22.48 -2.10 -22.88
C GLU A 146 21.16 -2.10 -23.65
N SER A 147 20.33 -1.07 -23.44
CA SER A 147 19.09 -0.89 -24.19
C SER A 147 19.30 0.24 -25.20
N GLN A 148 19.04 -0.07 -26.47
CA GLN A 148 18.90 0.94 -27.52
C GLN A 148 17.67 1.80 -27.22
N VAL A 149 17.72 3.08 -27.61
CA VAL A 149 16.57 3.99 -27.52
C VAL A 149 15.41 3.39 -28.30
N LYS A 150 14.30 3.10 -27.61
CA LYS A 150 13.08 2.57 -28.23
C LYS A 150 12.12 3.72 -28.56
N GLU A 151 11.24 3.48 -29.53
CA GLU A 151 9.99 4.23 -29.70
C GLU A 151 9.26 4.29 -28.33
N ASN A 152 8.61 5.41 -28.00
CA ASN A 152 7.95 5.67 -26.70
C ASN A 152 8.88 5.84 -25.48
N SER A 153 10.11 6.32 -25.69
CA SER A 153 11.01 6.73 -24.59
C SER A 153 10.53 8.01 -23.89
N PHE A 154 10.71 8.09 -22.58
CA PHE A 154 10.39 9.28 -21.78
C PHE A 154 11.42 9.53 -20.67
N SER A 155 11.39 10.75 -20.10
CA SER A 155 12.26 11.14 -18.98
C SER A 155 11.45 11.38 -17.72
N TYR A 156 11.91 10.85 -16.59
CA TYR A 156 11.33 11.16 -15.28
C TYR A 156 12.44 11.19 -14.20
N PRO A 157 12.34 12.00 -13.13
CA PRO A 157 13.46 12.30 -12.25
C PRO A 157 14.13 11.08 -11.61
N THR A 158 13.37 10.06 -11.20
CA THR A 158 13.85 8.89 -10.44
C THR A 158 14.34 7.72 -11.32
N VAL A 159 14.08 7.78 -12.63
CA VAL A 159 14.28 6.65 -13.56
C VAL A 159 15.15 6.99 -14.76
N ARG A 160 15.77 5.98 -15.36
CA ARG A 160 16.60 6.05 -16.58
C ARG A 160 16.11 5.04 -17.61
N ASN A 161 16.46 5.25 -18.87
CA ASN A 161 16.11 4.35 -19.98
C ASN A 161 14.62 3.98 -19.98
N ALA A 162 13.77 4.96 -19.67
CA ALA A 162 12.36 4.70 -19.40
C ALA A 162 11.56 4.69 -20.71
N THR A 163 10.71 3.68 -20.89
CA THR A 163 9.84 3.53 -22.06
C THR A 163 8.47 3.07 -21.60
N TRP A 164 7.44 3.36 -22.38
CA TRP A 164 6.10 2.82 -22.17
C TRP A 164 5.64 2.02 -23.38
N GLU A 165 4.76 1.06 -23.16
CA GLU A 165 4.17 0.25 -24.22
C GLU A 165 2.74 -0.15 -23.86
N ILE A 166 1.93 -0.38 -24.88
CA ILE A 166 0.61 -1.01 -24.75
C ILE A 166 0.61 -2.20 -25.70
N GLY A 167 0.32 -3.37 -25.17
CA GLY A 167 0.34 -4.63 -25.90
C GLY A 167 -0.86 -5.51 -25.59
N GLN A 168 -0.81 -6.74 -26.09
CA GLN A 168 -1.75 -7.79 -25.74
C GLN A 168 -1.01 -8.94 -25.07
N ILE A 169 -1.54 -9.42 -23.96
CA ILE A 169 -1.04 -10.64 -23.31
C ILE A 169 -1.50 -11.88 -24.07
N LYS A 170 -0.92 -13.04 -23.74
CA LYS A 170 -1.26 -14.32 -24.42
C LYS A 170 -2.74 -14.69 -24.42
N SER A 171 -3.52 -14.17 -23.46
CA SER A 171 -4.97 -14.36 -23.40
C SER A 171 -5.77 -13.43 -24.31
N GLY A 172 -5.11 -12.47 -24.97
CA GLY A 172 -5.71 -11.45 -25.83
C GLY A 172 -6.15 -10.17 -25.10
N ALA A 173 -6.03 -10.11 -23.77
CA ALA A 173 -6.35 -8.88 -23.02
C ALA A 173 -5.30 -7.79 -23.26
N LEU A 174 -5.70 -6.53 -23.17
CA LEU A 174 -4.81 -5.38 -23.31
C LEU A 174 -4.01 -5.18 -22.02
N GLU A 175 -2.74 -4.83 -22.18
CA GLU A 175 -1.81 -4.58 -21.08
C GLU A 175 -1.03 -3.30 -21.36
N GLY A 176 -1.00 -2.39 -20.39
CA GLY A 176 -0.10 -1.24 -20.38
C GLY A 176 1.15 -1.57 -19.57
N ALA A 177 2.32 -1.06 -19.96
CA ALA A 177 3.54 -1.27 -19.20
C ALA A 177 4.49 -0.06 -19.25
N ILE A 178 5.25 0.08 -18.16
CA ILE A 178 6.42 0.97 -18.08
C ILE A 178 7.67 0.12 -17.82
N ASN A 179 8.71 0.40 -18.61
CA ASN A 179 10.03 -0.20 -18.49
C ASN A 179 11.01 0.88 -18.05
N PHE A 180 11.89 0.61 -17.09
CA PHE A 180 12.85 1.60 -16.62
C PHE A 180 14.00 0.98 -15.81
N GLY A 181 15.12 1.68 -15.69
CA GLY A 181 16.09 1.48 -14.61
C GLY A 181 15.91 2.54 -13.53
N VAL A 182 16.30 2.25 -12.29
CA VAL A 182 16.36 3.26 -11.23
C VAL A 182 17.68 4.03 -11.35
N LYS A 183 17.67 5.36 -11.15
CA LYS A 183 18.91 6.16 -11.23
C LYS A 183 19.86 5.91 -10.07
N ALA A 184 19.31 5.73 -8.87
CA ALA A 184 20.10 5.47 -7.66
C ALA A 184 20.74 4.08 -7.65
N ASP A 185 20.23 3.13 -8.44
CA ASP A 185 20.78 1.79 -8.59
C ASP A 185 20.72 1.34 -10.06
N PRO A 186 21.82 1.48 -10.81
CA PRO A 186 21.83 1.18 -12.23
C PRO A 186 22.01 -0.32 -12.55
N SER A 187 22.11 -1.20 -11.54
CA SER A 187 22.40 -2.61 -11.79
C SER A 187 21.20 -3.36 -12.40
N LEU A 188 19.97 -2.89 -12.15
CA LEU A 188 18.74 -3.57 -12.56
C LEU A 188 17.82 -2.69 -13.41
N SER A 189 16.97 -3.38 -14.16
CA SER A 189 15.85 -2.83 -14.92
C SER A 189 14.55 -3.49 -14.48
N TYR A 190 13.47 -2.73 -14.56
CA TYR A 190 12.15 -3.07 -14.07
C TYR A 190 11.16 -2.92 -15.20
N HIS A 191 10.30 -3.92 -15.35
CA HIS A 191 9.11 -3.88 -16.18
C HIS A 191 7.91 -4.01 -15.25
N ILE A 192 7.06 -2.99 -15.20
CA ILE A 192 5.82 -3.00 -14.41
C ILE A 192 4.67 -2.84 -15.38
N SER A 193 3.74 -3.79 -15.37
CA SER A 193 2.58 -3.80 -16.25
C SER A 193 1.28 -3.91 -15.48
N TYR A 194 0.22 -3.42 -16.10
CA TYR A 194 -1.14 -3.43 -15.57
C TYR A 194 -2.13 -3.79 -16.68
N ASP A 195 -3.02 -4.71 -16.36
CA ASP A 195 -4.17 -5.07 -17.20
C ASP A 195 -5.47 -4.99 -16.41
N LEU A 196 -6.57 -4.76 -17.11
CA LEU A 196 -7.90 -4.73 -16.51
C LEU A 196 -8.45 -6.16 -16.41
N ILE A 197 -9.31 -6.40 -15.41
CA ILE A 197 -10.09 -7.64 -15.42
C ILE A 197 -10.95 -7.68 -16.69
N LYS A 198 -11.05 -8.86 -17.33
CA LYS A 198 -11.76 -9.04 -18.61
C LYS A 198 -13.17 -8.44 -18.65
N LYS A 199 -13.90 -8.52 -17.52
CA LYS A 199 -15.24 -7.91 -17.42
C LYS A 199 -15.19 -6.40 -17.61
N LYS A 200 -14.27 -5.72 -16.92
CA LYS A 200 -14.11 -4.27 -16.97
C LYS A 200 -13.60 -3.81 -18.32
N GLU A 201 -12.59 -4.50 -18.87
CA GLU A 201 -12.09 -4.22 -20.23
C GLU A 201 -13.24 -4.27 -21.26
N LEU A 202 -14.06 -5.32 -21.22
CA LEU A 202 -15.20 -5.48 -22.11
C LEU A 202 -16.28 -4.40 -21.91
N GLU A 203 -16.54 -3.99 -20.67
CA GLU A 203 -17.49 -2.91 -20.37
C GLU A 203 -17.02 -1.57 -20.94
N LEU A 204 -15.72 -1.27 -20.82
CA LEU A 204 -15.14 -0.05 -21.37
C LEU A 204 -15.12 -0.07 -22.90
N LEU A 205 -14.71 -1.17 -23.54
CA LEU A 205 -14.71 -1.30 -25.01
C LEU A 205 -16.11 -1.23 -25.64
N LYS A 206 -17.17 -1.47 -24.87
CA LYS A 206 -18.57 -1.29 -25.35
C LYS A 206 -19.05 0.16 -25.29
N THR A 207 -18.47 0.96 -24.40
CA THR A 207 -18.96 2.29 -24.04
C THR A 207 -18.02 3.41 -24.49
N HIS A 208 -16.78 3.08 -24.82
CA HIS A 208 -15.72 4.01 -25.19
C HIS A 208 -14.87 3.44 -26.33
N ASP A 209 -14.06 4.30 -26.95
CA ASP A 209 -13.09 3.87 -27.96
C ASP A 209 -11.84 3.23 -27.33
N GLN A 210 -10.97 2.72 -28.20
CA GLN A 210 -9.74 2.04 -27.79
C GLN A 210 -8.73 2.99 -27.13
N GLU A 211 -8.72 4.28 -27.50
CA GLU A 211 -7.81 5.27 -26.91
C GLU A 211 -8.19 5.57 -25.45
N TYR A 212 -9.48 5.60 -25.13
CA TYR A 212 -9.96 5.71 -23.76
C TYR A 212 -9.49 4.52 -22.92
N VAL A 213 -9.61 3.30 -23.44
CA VAL A 213 -9.15 2.08 -22.73
C VAL A 213 -7.63 2.12 -22.49
N TYR A 214 -6.86 2.64 -23.45
CA TYR A 214 -5.42 2.84 -23.29
C TYR A 214 -5.08 3.82 -22.16
N LYS A 215 -5.85 4.91 -22.03
CA LYS A 215 -5.69 5.87 -20.93
C LYS A 215 -5.99 5.21 -19.58
N GLU A 216 -7.06 4.41 -19.49
CA GLU A 216 -7.42 3.68 -18.27
C GLU A 216 -6.37 2.65 -17.85
N LEU A 217 -5.75 1.93 -18.80
CA LEU A 217 -4.66 0.98 -18.53
C LEU A 217 -3.39 1.66 -18.02
N MET A 218 -3.03 2.80 -18.62
CA MET A 218 -1.79 3.49 -18.30
C MET A 218 -1.92 4.42 -17.08
N SER A 219 -3.12 4.89 -16.74
CA SER A 219 -3.34 5.85 -15.65
C SER A 219 -2.78 5.40 -14.28
N PRO A 220 -3.00 4.15 -13.80
CA PRO A 220 -2.38 3.68 -12.56
C PRO A 220 -0.85 3.67 -12.62
N LEU A 221 -0.28 3.32 -13.78
CA LEU A 221 1.17 3.25 -13.98
C LEU A 221 1.80 4.64 -13.97
N VAL A 222 1.21 5.58 -14.70
CA VAL A 222 1.77 6.92 -14.88
C VAL A 222 1.50 7.79 -13.67
N ASN A 223 0.28 7.81 -13.13
CA ASN A 223 -0.10 8.76 -12.09
C ASN A 223 0.23 8.29 -10.67
N TYR A 224 0.54 7.01 -10.46
CA TYR A 224 0.79 6.45 -9.13
C TYR A 224 2.07 5.61 -9.03
N VAL A 225 2.28 4.63 -9.93
CA VAL A 225 3.50 3.81 -9.89
C VAL A 225 4.72 4.68 -10.16
N LEU A 226 4.78 5.36 -11.31
CA LEU A 226 5.92 6.19 -11.70
C LEU A 226 6.34 7.24 -10.63
N PRO A 227 5.43 8.04 -10.05
CA PRO A 227 5.79 9.03 -9.04
C PRO A 227 6.12 8.47 -7.67
N SER A 228 5.77 7.20 -7.41
CA SER A 228 6.09 6.52 -6.15
C SER A 228 7.39 5.73 -6.19
N ILE A 229 8.08 5.65 -7.34
CA ILE A 229 9.34 4.92 -7.48
C ILE A 229 10.43 5.58 -6.62
N GLU A 230 10.88 4.85 -5.62
CA GLU A 230 12.00 5.23 -4.75
C GLU A 230 12.87 4.02 -4.37
N PRO A 231 14.16 4.22 -4.02
CA PRO A 231 14.99 3.14 -3.51
C PRO A 231 14.45 2.61 -2.18
N ALA A 232 14.16 1.31 -2.10
CA ALA A 232 13.62 0.69 -0.89
C ALA A 232 14.56 0.83 0.32
N ASN A 233 15.86 0.78 0.09
CA ASN A 233 16.88 0.86 1.12
C ASN A 233 17.14 2.26 1.69
N GLN A 234 16.49 3.31 1.15
CA GLN A 234 16.70 4.69 1.60
C GLN A 234 16.44 4.87 3.10
N ILE A 235 15.46 4.12 3.64
CA ILE A 235 15.08 4.16 5.05
C ILE A 235 16.17 3.61 5.99
N LEU A 236 17.04 2.71 5.51
CA LEU A 236 18.04 2.04 6.35
C LEU A 236 19.07 3.03 6.92
N SER A 237 19.26 4.17 6.24
CA SER A 237 20.15 5.25 6.70
C SER A 237 19.69 5.91 8.02
N LYS A 238 18.39 5.84 8.35
CA LYS A 238 17.78 6.51 9.52
C LYS A 238 17.18 5.56 10.55
N THR A 239 17.29 4.25 10.34
CA THR A 239 16.72 3.22 11.22
C THR A 239 17.80 2.35 11.87
N LYS A 240 17.37 1.49 12.78
CA LYS A 240 18.14 0.34 13.28
C LYS A 240 17.30 -0.94 13.20
N PRO A 241 17.92 -2.08 12.87
CA PRO A 241 17.18 -3.33 12.70
C PRO A 241 16.88 -4.00 14.05
N ILE A 242 15.76 -4.70 14.12
CA ILE A 242 15.42 -5.66 15.18
C ILE A 242 14.95 -6.94 14.51
N THR A 243 15.65 -8.04 14.79
CA THR A 243 15.32 -9.35 14.23
C THR A 243 14.60 -10.21 15.27
N ILE A 244 13.42 -10.72 14.93
CA ILE A 244 12.62 -11.62 15.75
C ILE A 244 12.13 -12.76 14.86
N ASN A 245 12.43 -14.01 15.21
CA ASN A 245 11.99 -15.20 14.48
C ASN A 245 12.25 -15.16 12.96
N GLY A 246 13.36 -14.55 12.53
CA GLY A 246 13.74 -14.42 11.12
C GLY A 246 13.09 -13.25 10.37
N PHE A 247 12.20 -12.48 11.01
CA PHE A 247 11.74 -11.19 10.52
C PHE A 247 12.63 -10.07 11.04
N THR A 248 13.07 -9.16 10.17
CA THR A 248 13.81 -7.96 10.57
C THR A 248 12.97 -6.72 10.34
N PHE A 249 12.53 -6.12 11.44
CA PHE A 249 11.80 -4.86 11.47
C PHE A 249 12.78 -3.69 11.58
N GLN A 250 12.38 -2.52 11.11
CA GLN A 250 13.16 -1.30 11.22
C GLN A 250 12.56 -0.41 12.30
N THR A 251 13.38 0.12 13.19
CA THR A 251 12.94 1.08 14.22
C THR A 251 13.71 2.37 14.14
N LEU A 252 13.16 3.46 14.69
CA LEU A 252 13.86 4.75 14.71
C LEU A 252 15.19 4.63 15.46
N LYS A 253 16.27 5.24 14.96
CA LYS A 253 17.56 5.25 15.67
C LYS A 253 17.47 5.87 17.07
N SER A 254 16.56 6.82 17.25
CA SER A 254 16.30 7.51 18.52
C SER A 254 15.45 6.70 19.52
N SER A 255 14.94 5.54 19.13
CA SER A 255 14.06 4.71 19.97
C SER A 255 14.88 3.98 21.02
N ASP A 256 14.60 4.19 22.31
CA ASP A 256 15.25 3.45 23.39
C ASP A 256 14.34 2.31 23.85
N LEU A 257 14.87 1.08 23.95
CA LEU A 257 14.08 -0.07 24.42
C LEU A 257 13.76 0.14 25.90
N VAL A 258 12.48 0.26 26.23
CA VAL A 258 12.01 0.46 27.61
C VAL A 258 11.33 -0.77 28.20
N HIS A 259 10.86 -1.68 27.34
CA HIS A 259 10.22 -2.93 27.78
C HIS A 259 10.47 -4.08 26.80
N HIS A 260 10.72 -5.27 27.35
CA HIS A 260 10.86 -6.52 26.65
C HIS A 260 10.01 -7.59 27.36
N GLY A 261 9.08 -8.20 26.62
CA GLY A 261 8.28 -9.35 27.09
C GLY A 261 9.03 -10.68 27.00
N PRO A 262 8.51 -11.77 27.59
CA PRO A 262 9.11 -13.10 27.49
C PRO A 262 9.00 -13.66 26.06
N ASP A 263 9.88 -14.62 25.72
CA ASP A 263 9.89 -15.25 24.39
C ASP A 263 8.53 -15.91 24.04
N ASN A 264 8.12 -15.81 22.77
CA ASN A 264 6.87 -16.28 22.14
C ASN A 264 5.68 -15.30 22.15
N ASP A 265 5.34 -14.72 23.30
CA ASP A 265 4.34 -13.66 23.44
C ASP A 265 5.03 -12.39 23.98
N ALA A 266 5.83 -11.78 23.11
CA ALA A 266 6.71 -10.68 23.46
C ALA A 266 6.16 -9.33 23.01
N ILE A 267 6.35 -8.30 23.84
CA ILE A 267 6.16 -6.90 23.44
C ILE A 267 7.50 -6.20 23.60
N TYR A 268 7.99 -5.64 22.50
CA TYR A 268 9.16 -4.77 22.47
C TYR A 268 8.64 -3.33 22.39
N ILE A 269 8.72 -2.57 23.48
CA ILE A 269 8.28 -1.16 23.50
C ILE A 269 9.50 -0.26 23.52
N TYR A 270 9.46 0.73 22.64
CA TYR A 270 10.42 1.80 22.58
C TYR A 270 9.70 3.12 22.80
N ASP A 271 10.02 3.82 23.87
CA ASP A 271 9.48 5.15 24.13
C ASP A 271 10.50 6.20 23.67
N GLY A 272 10.00 7.24 23.01
CA GLY A 272 10.76 8.41 22.63
C GLY A 272 10.05 9.69 23.09
N LYS A 273 10.73 10.83 22.94
CA LYS A 273 10.07 12.11 23.16
C LYS A 273 8.99 12.31 22.09
N LYS A 274 7.71 12.30 22.50
CA LYS A 274 6.52 12.52 21.66
C LYS A 274 6.13 11.37 20.72
N TYR A 275 6.64 10.16 20.97
CA TYR A 275 6.16 8.98 20.25
C TYR A 275 6.38 7.71 21.07
N ARG A 276 5.59 6.69 20.74
CA ARG A 276 5.75 5.31 21.19
C ARG A 276 5.84 4.41 19.98
N GLU A 277 6.83 3.53 19.98
CA GLU A 277 7.03 2.52 18.95
C GLU A 277 7.01 1.13 19.59
N GLY A 278 6.54 0.11 18.87
CA GLY A 278 6.68 -1.24 19.38
C GLY A 278 6.43 -2.33 18.37
N ILE A 279 6.98 -3.51 18.69
CA ILE A 279 6.76 -4.75 17.94
C ILE A 279 6.12 -5.74 18.91
N MET A 280 4.93 -6.21 18.57
CA MET A 280 4.21 -7.24 19.31
C MET A 280 4.32 -8.55 18.55
N VAL A 281 4.63 -9.62 19.27
CA VAL A 281 4.63 -10.99 18.75
C VAL A 281 3.66 -11.79 19.59
N ARG A 282 2.77 -12.51 18.94
CA ARG A 282 1.83 -13.42 19.60
C ARG A 282 1.72 -14.73 18.86
N GLU A 283 1.68 -15.85 19.56
CA GLU A 283 1.36 -17.14 18.96
C GLU A 283 -0.08 -17.16 18.40
N LEU A 284 -0.24 -17.64 17.18
CA LEU A 284 -1.53 -17.82 16.53
C LEU A 284 -2.32 -18.92 17.24
N LYS A 285 -3.59 -18.66 17.51
CA LYS A 285 -4.48 -19.66 18.11
C LYS A 285 -4.74 -20.80 17.11
N PRO A 286 -5.02 -22.04 17.57
CA PRO A 286 -5.39 -23.15 16.69
C PRO A 286 -6.55 -22.83 15.73
N GLU A 287 -7.52 -22.01 16.16
CA GLU A 287 -8.62 -21.53 15.33
C GLU A 287 -8.17 -20.60 14.19
N GLU A 288 -7.14 -19.80 14.40
CA GLU A 288 -6.56 -18.88 13.41
C GLU A 288 -5.74 -19.67 12.38
N LEU A 289 -5.00 -20.68 12.84
CA LEU A 289 -4.24 -21.59 11.97
C LEU A 289 -5.16 -22.40 11.05
N THR A 290 -6.31 -22.84 11.56
CA THR A 290 -7.34 -23.53 10.75
C THR A 290 -8.03 -22.56 9.76
N ASN A 291 -8.14 -21.28 10.12
CA ASN A 291 -8.89 -20.27 9.35
C ASN A 291 -8.00 -19.10 8.90
N ARG A 292 -6.80 -19.39 8.36
CA ARG A 292 -5.81 -18.36 7.98
C ARG A 292 -6.37 -17.26 7.07
N HIS A 293 -7.26 -17.64 6.15
CA HIS A 293 -7.95 -16.72 5.25
C HIS A 293 -8.81 -15.64 5.98
N GLN A 294 -9.10 -15.82 7.28
CA GLN A 294 -9.85 -14.86 8.10
C GLN A 294 -8.97 -13.98 8.98
N ILE A 295 -7.66 -14.26 9.08
CA ILE A 295 -6.76 -13.51 9.99
C ILE A 295 -6.78 -12.02 9.63
N ASN A 296 -6.60 -11.68 8.36
CA ASN A 296 -6.61 -10.29 7.89
C ASN A 296 -7.92 -9.58 8.25
N TYR A 297 -9.06 -10.25 8.01
CA TYR A 297 -10.38 -9.74 8.36
C TYR A 297 -10.51 -9.48 9.87
N LYS A 298 -10.13 -10.44 10.72
CA LYS A 298 -10.21 -10.31 12.17
C LYS A 298 -9.34 -9.16 12.69
N LEU A 299 -8.15 -8.97 12.13
CA LEU A 299 -7.23 -7.88 12.50
C LEU A 299 -7.79 -6.50 12.16
N ILE A 300 -8.26 -6.34 10.92
CA ILE A 300 -8.88 -5.08 10.46
C ILE A 300 -10.10 -4.75 11.31
N ARG A 301 -10.98 -5.74 11.52
CA ARG A 301 -12.18 -5.57 12.33
C ARG A 301 -11.84 -5.18 13.77
N PHE A 302 -10.84 -5.83 14.37
CA PHE A 302 -10.38 -5.49 15.71
C PHE A 302 -9.88 -4.05 15.79
N PHE A 303 -9.06 -3.62 14.83
CA PHE A 303 -8.54 -2.24 14.78
C PHE A 303 -9.66 -1.21 14.63
N ILE A 304 -10.59 -1.43 13.71
CA ILE A 304 -11.74 -0.56 13.44
C ILE A 304 -12.63 -0.41 14.69
N MET A 305 -12.98 -1.53 15.33
CA MET A 305 -13.92 -1.54 16.46
C MET A 305 -13.30 -1.04 17.77
N HIS A 306 -11.97 -1.07 17.91
CA HIS A 306 -11.31 -0.67 19.13
C HIS A 306 -10.98 0.82 19.11
N LYS A 307 -11.84 1.64 19.74
CA LYS A 307 -11.72 3.11 19.80
C LYS A 307 -10.33 3.62 20.21
N PRO A 308 -9.59 3.01 21.17
CA PRO A 308 -8.22 3.44 21.46
C PRO A 308 -7.26 3.41 20.27
N TYR A 309 -7.53 2.59 19.24
CA TYR A 309 -6.73 2.56 18.01
C TYR A 309 -7.34 3.42 16.92
N SER A 310 -8.62 3.22 16.60
CA SER A 310 -9.25 3.89 15.46
C SER A 310 -9.66 5.33 15.73
N ASP A 311 -9.92 5.69 17.00
CA ASP A 311 -10.56 6.95 17.41
C ASP A 311 -11.86 7.27 16.63
N PHE A 312 -12.45 6.23 16.02
CA PHE A 312 -13.52 6.31 15.01
C PHE A 312 -13.26 7.34 13.89
N LYS A 313 -11.99 7.49 13.49
CA LYS A 313 -11.55 8.36 12.40
C LYS A 313 -11.38 7.57 11.09
N PRO A 314 -11.41 8.24 9.92
CA PRO A 314 -11.09 7.60 8.65
C PRO A 314 -9.69 6.98 8.67
N ILE A 315 -9.59 5.72 8.25
CA ILE A 315 -8.33 4.99 8.22
C ILE A 315 -7.84 4.86 6.77
N GLN A 316 -6.53 4.94 6.58
CA GLN A 316 -5.84 4.60 5.33
C GLN A 316 -5.41 3.14 5.38
N TYR A 317 -5.55 2.42 4.27
CA TYR A 317 -5.30 0.98 4.22
C TYR A 317 -4.40 0.60 3.06
N ALA A 318 -3.46 -0.31 3.29
CA ALA A 318 -2.71 -0.91 2.20
C ALA A 318 -2.38 -2.38 2.45
N THR A 319 -2.29 -3.16 1.38
CA THR A 319 -1.47 -4.37 1.41
C THR A 319 -0.03 -3.99 1.08
N VAL A 320 0.91 -4.34 1.94
CA VAL A 320 2.34 -4.09 1.72
C VAL A 320 3.01 -5.42 1.39
N TRP A 321 3.47 -5.55 0.15
CA TRP A 321 4.20 -6.70 -0.34
C TRP A 321 5.70 -6.47 -0.17
N ASN A 322 6.27 -7.02 0.91
CA ASN A 322 7.72 -7.11 1.09
C ASN A 322 8.19 -8.39 0.39
N ASP A 323 8.59 -8.25 -0.87
CA ASP A 323 8.90 -9.35 -1.80
C ASP A 323 7.77 -10.40 -1.89
N ALA A 324 7.95 -11.59 -1.31
CA ALA A 324 6.96 -12.66 -1.27
C ALA A 324 6.05 -12.62 -0.01
N THR A 325 6.28 -11.68 0.91
CA THR A 325 5.59 -11.58 2.20
C THR A 325 4.59 -10.42 2.20
N PRO A 326 3.27 -10.68 2.15
CA PRO A 326 2.29 -9.64 2.38
C PRO A 326 2.20 -9.27 3.86
N ALA A 327 1.89 -8.00 4.09
CA ALA A 327 1.48 -7.46 5.36
C ALA A 327 0.28 -6.52 5.16
N ILE A 328 -0.54 -6.38 6.19
CA ILE A 328 -1.66 -5.46 6.22
C ILE A 328 -1.27 -4.21 6.99
N TYR A 329 -1.38 -3.06 6.33
CA TYR A 329 -1.01 -1.76 6.85
C TYR A 329 -2.26 -0.90 7.08
N MET A 330 -2.29 -0.21 8.22
CA MET A 330 -3.30 0.78 8.56
C MET A 330 -2.63 2.05 9.08
N GLU A 331 -3.20 3.21 8.74
CA GLU A 331 -2.76 4.51 9.24
C GLU A 331 -3.97 5.36 9.60
N VAL A 332 -3.93 5.97 10.79
CA VAL A 332 -5.03 6.78 11.30
C VAL A 332 -4.50 8.01 12.01
N GLU A 333 -5.00 9.17 11.60
CA GLU A 333 -4.85 10.41 12.34
C GLU A 333 -5.94 10.47 13.41
N ARG A 334 -5.53 10.42 14.67
CA ARG A 334 -6.37 10.48 15.87
C ARG A 334 -6.36 11.91 16.42
N SER A 335 -7.17 12.15 17.44
CA SER A 335 -7.30 13.45 18.11
C SER A 335 -5.98 14.09 18.58
N GLN A 336 -4.99 13.31 19.04
CA GLN A 336 -3.72 13.83 19.58
C GLN A 336 -2.47 13.20 18.95
N SER A 337 -2.63 12.17 18.13
CA SER A 337 -1.53 11.38 17.60
C SER A 337 -1.86 10.83 16.23
N ARG A 338 -0.85 10.47 15.45
CA ARG A 338 -1.01 9.61 14.28
C ARG A 338 -0.45 8.22 14.59
N MET A 339 -1.21 7.19 14.23
CA MET A 339 -0.81 5.79 14.41
C MET A 339 -0.54 5.15 13.05
N TYR A 340 0.60 4.49 12.95
CA TYR A 340 1.08 3.69 11.83
C TYR A 340 1.17 2.26 12.33
N ILE A 341 0.53 1.30 11.66
CA ILE A 341 0.55 -0.09 12.09
C ILE A 341 0.64 -1.02 10.89
N GLN A 342 1.51 -2.01 11.00
CA GLN A 342 1.62 -3.11 10.05
C GLN A 342 1.53 -4.43 10.80
N SER A 343 0.74 -5.36 10.27
CA SER A 343 0.67 -6.73 10.78
C SER A 343 0.93 -7.76 9.69
N LEU A 344 1.68 -8.81 10.04
CA LEU A 344 2.00 -9.95 9.18
C LEU A 344 2.11 -11.20 10.04
N TYR A 345 2.03 -12.38 9.42
CA TYR A 345 2.11 -13.64 10.14
C TYR A 345 2.92 -14.69 9.37
N ASP A 346 3.42 -15.66 10.12
CA ASP A 346 3.99 -16.90 9.61
C ASP A 346 3.10 -18.10 9.97
N ASP A 347 3.65 -19.31 9.97
CA ASP A 347 2.91 -20.52 10.29
C ASP A 347 2.58 -20.70 11.78
N LYS A 348 3.12 -19.84 12.66
CA LYS A 348 3.01 -19.95 14.11
C LYS A 348 2.69 -18.62 14.81
N TYR A 349 3.21 -17.49 14.36
CA TYR A 349 3.11 -16.20 15.05
C TYR A 349 2.49 -15.12 14.18
N LEU A 350 1.78 -14.21 14.86
CA LEU A 350 1.37 -12.91 14.37
C LEU A 350 2.34 -11.85 14.89
N TYR A 351 2.79 -10.98 14.00
CA TYR A 351 3.67 -9.86 14.29
C TYR A 351 2.94 -8.55 13.98
N THR A 352 3.03 -7.59 14.89
CA THR A 352 2.45 -6.25 14.71
C THR A 352 3.49 -5.20 15.07
N HIS A 353 3.95 -4.44 14.09
CA HIS A 353 4.83 -3.29 14.28
C HIS A 353 3.99 -2.00 14.22
N PHE A 354 4.18 -1.11 15.17
CA PHE A 354 3.46 0.16 15.21
C PHE A 354 4.34 1.31 15.67
N ILE A 355 3.99 2.50 15.20
CA ILE A 355 4.45 3.79 15.73
C ILE A 355 3.21 4.64 16.00
N MET A 356 3.12 5.20 17.20
CA MET A 356 2.14 6.20 17.59
C MET A 356 2.90 7.47 17.93
N ALA A 357 2.80 8.50 17.09
CA ALA A 357 3.52 9.75 17.24
C ALA A 357 2.54 10.91 17.47
N ASP A 358 2.92 11.89 18.29
CA ASP A 358 2.15 13.13 18.44
C ASP A 358 2.01 13.83 17.09
N LEU A 359 0.91 14.58 16.89
CA LEU A 359 0.65 15.25 15.60
C LEU A 359 1.72 16.27 15.20
N ASP A 360 2.43 16.84 16.17
CA ASP A 360 3.51 17.81 15.96
C ASP A 360 4.91 17.17 15.94
N TYR A 361 4.99 15.83 15.86
CA TYR A 361 6.26 15.14 15.79
C TYR A 361 7.01 15.51 14.49
N LYS A 362 8.28 15.90 14.66
CA LYS A 362 9.08 16.53 13.59
C LYS A 362 9.41 15.62 12.41
N THR A 363 9.37 14.30 12.58
CA THR A 363 9.70 13.36 11.51
C THR A 363 8.54 13.32 10.52
N PRO A 364 8.79 13.46 9.20
CA PRO A 364 7.73 13.44 8.21
C PRO A 364 6.86 12.18 8.30
N ALA A 365 5.55 12.32 8.09
CA ALA A 365 4.62 11.20 8.22
C ALA A 365 4.95 10.04 7.27
N LYS A 366 5.41 10.36 6.06
CA LYS A 366 5.89 9.38 5.08
C LYS A 366 7.03 8.54 5.64
N ASP A 367 7.97 9.16 6.35
CA ASP A 367 9.12 8.47 6.90
C ASP A 367 8.72 7.45 7.96
N LEU A 368 7.80 7.82 8.87
CA LEU A 368 7.28 6.90 9.89
C LEU A 368 6.53 5.72 9.28
N ARG A 369 5.72 6.00 8.25
CA ARG A 369 5.04 4.97 7.45
C ARG A 369 6.06 4.02 6.84
N ASP A 370 7.06 4.52 6.13
CA ASP A 370 8.03 3.69 5.42
C ASP A 370 8.83 2.79 6.37
N ILE A 371 9.14 3.29 7.57
CA ILE A 371 9.77 2.52 8.65
C ILE A 371 8.89 1.35 9.07
N VAL A 372 7.59 1.58 9.30
CA VAL A 372 6.64 0.53 9.70
C VAL A 372 6.36 -0.48 8.59
N GLN A 373 6.40 -0.04 7.33
CA GLN A 373 6.12 -0.88 6.17
C GLN A 373 7.28 -1.82 5.81
N TYR A 374 8.53 -1.41 6.07
CA TYR A 374 9.72 -2.15 5.68
C TYR A 374 9.99 -3.31 6.65
N VAL A 375 9.84 -4.55 6.17
CA VAL A 375 10.17 -5.76 6.95
C VAL A 375 10.87 -6.79 6.08
N ASP A 376 12.07 -7.21 6.47
CA ASP A 376 12.78 -8.30 5.79
C ASP A 376 12.36 -9.64 6.39
N ASN A 377 12.30 -10.68 5.56
CA ASN A 377 11.92 -12.02 5.99
C ASN A 377 12.95 -13.04 5.51
N ALA A 378 13.86 -13.45 6.40
CA ALA A 378 14.89 -14.44 6.08
C ALA A 378 14.31 -15.85 5.82
N ASN A 379 13.06 -16.10 6.22
CA ASN A 379 12.36 -17.39 6.11
C ASN A 379 11.44 -17.44 4.89
N ASP A 380 11.52 -16.49 3.97
CA ASP A 380 10.56 -16.36 2.86
C ASP A 380 10.79 -17.32 1.69
N LYS A 381 11.86 -18.13 1.71
CA LYS A 381 12.18 -19.10 0.66
C LYS A 381 10.97 -19.97 0.32
N ASP A 382 10.21 -20.35 1.33
CA ASP A 382 9.01 -21.18 1.18
C ASP A 382 7.76 -20.40 0.76
N LYS A 383 7.79 -19.06 0.79
CA LYS A 383 6.69 -18.20 0.30
C LYS A 383 6.81 -17.90 -1.18
N TYR A 384 8.03 -17.92 -1.74
CA TYR A 384 8.22 -17.85 -3.18
C TYR A 384 7.45 -18.96 -3.90
N ALA A 385 6.88 -18.63 -5.06
CA ALA A 385 6.01 -19.48 -5.86
C ALA A 385 4.68 -19.90 -5.17
N LYS A 386 4.39 -19.49 -3.93
CA LYS A 386 3.08 -19.66 -3.30
C LYS A 386 2.22 -18.42 -3.48
N SER A 387 0.95 -18.64 -3.79
CA SER A 387 -0.05 -17.58 -3.80
C SER A 387 -0.39 -17.19 -2.36
N GLN A 388 -0.25 -15.91 -2.04
CA GLN A 388 -0.55 -15.34 -0.74
C GLN A 388 -1.75 -14.38 -0.83
N ALA A 389 -2.43 -14.18 0.29
CA ALA A 389 -3.60 -13.31 0.37
C ALA A 389 -3.19 -11.88 0.79
N GLY A 390 -3.63 -10.91 0.01
CA GLY A 390 -3.63 -9.50 0.39
C GLY A 390 -4.91 -9.11 1.14
N MET A 391 -5.04 -7.81 1.43
CA MET A 391 -6.19 -7.27 2.17
C MET A 391 -7.52 -7.42 1.41
N GLY A 392 -7.50 -7.43 0.08
CA GLY A 392 -8.67 -7.59 -0.77
C GLY A 392 -9.20 -9.03 -0.87
N ALA A 393 -8.48 -10.03 -0.34
CA ALA A 393 -8.90 -11.44 -0.30
C ALA A 393 -9.80 -11.71 0.91
N MET A 394 -10.94 -11.04 0.94
CA MET A 394 -11.92 -11.20 2.01
C MET A 394 -12.79 -12.45 1.84
N PRO A 395 -13.08 -13.20 2.93
CA PRO A 395 -14.08 -14.25 2.95
C PRO A 395 -15.43 -13.84 2.31
N LYS A 396 -16.09 -14.78 1.64
CA LYS A 396 -17.44 -14.56 1.09
C LYS A 396 -18.45 -14.27 2.22
N GLY A 397 -19.46 -13.46 1.93
CA GLY A 397 -20.55 -13.15 2.87
C GLY A 397 -20.18 -12.16 3.99
N ILE A 398 -19.02 -11.49 3.92
CA ILE A 398 -18.60 -10.52 4.96
C ILE A 398 -19.55 -9.32 5.07
N TYR A 399 -20.13 -8.87 3.96
CA TYR A 399 -21.14 -7.80 3.94
C TYR A 399 -22.57 -8.34 4.07
N GLU A 400 -22.76 -9.66 4.01
CA GLU A 400 -24.07 -10.33 4.17
C GLU A 400 -24.29 -10.75 5.64
N ASN A 401 -23.19 -10.98 6.37
CA ASN A 401 -23.14 -11.25 7.81
C ASN A 401 -22.83 -9.99 8.65
N SER A 402 -23.04 -8.78 8.11
CA SER A 402 -23.14 -7.55 8.94
C SER A 402 -24.27 -7.67 9.97
N SER A 403 -25.19 -8.61 9.75
CA SER A 403 -25.97 -9.26 10.80
C SER A 403 -25.04 -10.02 11.76
N VAL A 404 -24.43 -9.27 12.68
CA VAL A 404 -23.86 -9.79 13.93
C VAL A 404 -24.98 -10.58 14.63
N LYS A 405 -25.01 -11.90 14.44
CA LYS A 405 -25.67 -12.81 15.38
C LYS A 405 -24.95 -12.76 16.71
#